data_AF-A0A7K1L196-F1
#
_entry.id   AF-A0A7K1L196-F1
#
_cell.length_a   1.000
_cell.length_b   1.000
_cell.length_c   1.000
_cell.angle_alpha   90.00
_cell.angle_beta   90.00
_cell.angle_gamma   90.00
#
_symmetry.space_group_name_H-M   'P 1'
#
loop_
_entity.id
_entity.type
_entity.pdbx_description
1 polymer ?
#
loop_
_entity_poly.entity_id
_entity_poly.type
_entity_poly.pdbx_seq_one_letter_code
_entity_poly.pdbx_strand_id
1 'polypeptide(L)'
;MSRDTHPGVRCPHCQSHLALVPVPLPTASTTPTVLPANPLPAGAPAPAPHAAAIKEEWSPPPVAEVLAVYAGRVKDTATAMRGAARVRESLNRARSVAAQRKAAQKAARHTPKSA
;
A
#
# COMPACT_ATOMS: atom_id res chain seq x y z
N MET A 1 -17.05 -44.23 0.99
CA MET A 1 -16.76 -42.79 0.86
C MET A 1 -17.23 -42.35 -0.51
N SER A 2 -18.52 -42.05 -0.63
CA SER A 2 -19.13 -41.64 -1.90
C SER A 2 -18.62 -40.24 -2.23
N ARG A 3 -17.94 -40.09 -3.37
CA ARG A 3 -17.56 -38.78 -3.90
C ARG A 3 -18.83 -38.12 -4.45
N ASP A 4 -19.29 -37.05 -3.83
CA ASP A 4 -20.42 -36.25 -4.34
C ASP A 4 -19.98 -35.53 -5.63
N THR A 5 -20.09 -36.24 -6.76
CA THR A 5 -20.00 -35.64 -8.10
C THR A 5 -21.31 -34.91 -8.38
N HIS A 6 -21.26 -33.58 -8.47
CA HIS A 6 -22.46 -32.80 -8.77
C HIS A 6 -22.78 -32.84 -10.27
N PRO A 7 -24.03 -33.19 -10.66
CA PRO A 7 -24.41 -33.29 -12.07
C PRO A 7 -24.39 -31.94 -12.80
N GLY A 8 -24.43 -30.82 -12.07
CA GLY A 8 -24.49 -29.46 -12.62
C GLY A 8 -23.13 -28.81 -12.91
N VAL A 9 -22.01 -29.42 -12.52
CA VAL A 9 -20.68 -28.82 -12.70
C VAL A 9 -19.83 -29.73 -13.58
N ARG A 10 -19.65 -29.32 -14.85
CA ARG A 10 -18.85 -30.02 -15.85
C ARG A 10 -17.69 -29.16 -16.32
N CYS A 11 -16.56 -29.79 -16.61
CA CYS A 11 -15.43 -29.12 -17.24
C CYS A 11 -15.81 -28.65 -18.66
N PRO A 12 -15.63 -27.38 -19.03
CA PRO A 12 -15.99 -26.88 -20.36
C PRO A 12 -15.12 -27.46 -21.50
N HIS A 13 -13.96 -28.02 -21.19
CA HIS A 13 -13.03 -28.57 -22.19
C HIS A 13 -13.25 -30.05 -22.51
N CYS A 14 -13.59 -30.87 -21.51
CA CYS A 14 -13.73 -32.32 -21.68
C CYS A 14 -15.07 -32.88 -21.17
N GLN A 15 -15.99 -32.01 -20.74
CA GLN A 15 -17.35 -32.33 -20.26
C GLN A 15 -17.44 -33.32 -19.08
N SER A 16 -16.31 -33.62 -18.44
CA SER A 16 -16.26 -34.54 -17.30
C SER A 16 -16.86 -33.89 -16.05
N HIS A 17 -17.51 -34.71 -15.21
CA HIS A 17 -18.11 -34.27 -13.96
C HIS A 17 -17.04 -33.94 -12.92
N LEU A 18 -17.18 -32.77 -12.28
CA LEU A 18 -16.25 -32.32 -11.24
C LEU A 18 -16.75 -32.72 -9.85
N ALA A 19 -15.82 -33.06 -8.96
CA ALA A 19 -16.09 -33.37 -7.56
C ALA A 19 -15.59 -32.22 -6.68
N LEU A 20 -16.41 -31.78 -5.72
CA LEU A 20 -16.01 -30.77 -4.75
C LEU A 20 -15.24 -31.43 -3.61
N VAL A 21 -14.10 -30.84 -3.24
CA VAL A 21 -13.30 -31.26 -2.08
C VAL A 21 -13.56 -30.26 -0.95
N PRO A 22 -14.18 -30.67 0.17
CA PRO A 22 -14.36 -29.80 1.32
C PRO A 22 -13.00 -29.37 1.89
N VAL A 23 -12.79 -28.06 2.01
CA VAL A 23 -11.63 -27.50 2.72
C VAL A 23 -12.07 -27.19 4.16
N PRO A 24 -11.43 -27.77 5.19
CA PRO A 24 -11.75 -27.41 6.57
C PRO A 24 -11.25 -25.99 6.87
N LEU A 25 -12.16 -25.10 7.29
CA LEU A 25 -11.80 -23.78 7.84
C LEU A 25 -11.41 -23.92 9.33
N PRO A 26 -10.42 -23.16 9.82
CA PRO A 26 -10.13 -23.08 11.25
C PRO A 26 -11.28 -22.35 11.97
N THR A 27 -11.91 -23.02 12.92
CA THR A 27 -12.94 -22.45 13.80
C THR A 27 -12.31 -21.42 14.73
N ALA A 28 -12.58 -20.13 14.49
CA ALA A 28 -12.35 -19.07 15.47
C ALA A 28 -13.42 -19.18 16.57
N SER A 29 -13.05 -19.79 17.70
CA SER A 29 -13.90 -19.83 18.89
C SER A 29 -13.73 -18.55 19.70
N THR A 30 -14.81 -17.79 19.71
CA THR A 30 -15.13 -16.60 20.49
C THR A 30 -14.92 -16.83 22.00
N THR A 31 -14.18 -15.93 22.64
CA THR A 31 -14.37 -15.60 24.07
C THR A 31 -14.23 -14.09 24.23
N PRO A 32 -15.24 -13.36 24.76
CA PRO A 32 -15.11 -11.95 25.10
C PRO A 32 -14.81 -11.81 26.60
N THR A 33 -13.76 -11.10 27.02
CA THR A 33 -13.64 -10.52 28.38
C THR A 33 -12.47 -9.53 28.46
N VAL A 34 -12.82 -8.24 28.55
CA VAL A 34 -12.28 -7.16 29.42
C VAL A 34 -10.81 -6.70 29.27
N LEU A 35 -10.66 -5.46 28.79
CA LEU A 35 -9.51 -4.54 29.00
C LEU A 35 -9.38 -4.16 30.48
N PRO A 36 -8.17 -3.93 31.03
CA PRO A 36 -7.64 -2.55 31.07
C PRO A 36 -6.11 -2.49 30.90
N ALA A 37 -5.57 -1.51 30.17
CA ALA A 37 -5.04 -0.21 30.62
C ALA A 37 -3.52 -0.14 30.42
N ASN A 38 -3.12 0.89 29.67
CA ASN A 38 -1.74 1.28 29.38
C ASN A 38 -1.13 1.96 30.62
N PRO A 39 0.19 1.83 30.89
CA PRO A 39 1.02 3.03 30.70
C PRO A 39 2.44 2.74 30.17
N LEU A 40 2.93 3.65 29.31
CA LEU A 40 4.37 3.84 29.03
C LEU A 40 5.08 4.37 30.29
N PRO A 41 6.38 4.07 30.51
CA PRO A 41 7.40 5.05 30.10
C PRO A 41 8.78 4.50 29.67
N ALA A 42 9.46 5.35 28.89
CA ALA A 42 10.89 5.53 28.58
C ALA A 42 11.98 4.60 29.19
N GLY A 43 12.95 4.23 28.33
CA GLY A 43 14.34 3.96 28.71
C GLY A 43 14.95 2.69 28.10
N ALA A 44 15.84 2.83 27.11
CA ALA A 44 16.71 1.74 26.65
C ALA A 44 17.79 1.40 27.72
N PRO A 45 18.37 0.17 27.75
CA PRO A 45 19.50 -0.11 26.85
C PRO A 45 19.61 -1.56 26.31
N ALA A 46 20.16 -1.64 25.09
CA ALA A 46 20.99 -2.69 24.48
C ALA A 46 20.48 -4.15 24.34
N PRO A 47 20.86 -4.84 23.23
CA PRO A 47 20.20 -6.04 22.75
C PRO A 47 20.84 -7.31 23.30
N ALA A 48 20.02 -8.22 23.85
CA ALA A 48 20.45 -9.60 24.06
C ALA A 48 20.30 -10.38 22.74
N PRO A 49 21.32 -11.14 22.30
CA PRO A 49 21.25 -11.88 21.06
C PRO A 49 20.41 -13.12 21.31
N HIS A 50 19.11 -13.01 21.06
CA HIS A 50 18.28 -14.20 20.90
C HIS A 50 18.66 -14.80 19.54
N ALA A 51 19.63 -15.72 19.61
CA ALA A 51 19.85 -16.73 18.60
C ALA A 51 18.55 -17.52 18.42
N ALA A 52 17.65 -16.99 17.59
CA ALA A 52 16.46 -17.67 17.17
C ALA A 52 16.83 -18.53 15.96
N ALA A 53 16.91 -19.82 16.25
CA ALA A 53 16.89 -20.96 15.35
C ALA A 53 16.54 -20.61 13.89
N ILE A 54 17.47 -20.95 13.00
CA ILE A 54 17.24 -21.13 11.57
C ILE A 54 16.27 -22.30 11.42
N LYS A 55 14.98 -22.01 11.54
CA LYS A 55 13.93 -22.81 10.92
C LYS A 55 13.53 -21.99 9.71
N GLU A 56 13.84 -22.48 8.52
CA GLU A 56 13.21 -22.06 7.27
C GLU A 56 11.72 -22.44 7.34
N GLU A 57 11.01 -21.79 8.24
CA GLU A 57 9.56 -21.77 8.32
C GLU A 57 9.11 -21.08 7.03
N TRP A 58 8.35 -21.79 6.20
CA TRP A 58 7.80 -21.23 4.97
C TRP A 58 6.98 -19.98 5.32
N SER A 59 7.62 -18.82 5.19
CA SER A 59 7.01 -17.53 5.44
C SER A 59 6.23 -17.19 4.17
N PRO A 60 4.89 -17.06 4.24
CA PRO A 60 4.15 -16.66 3.06
C PRO A 60 4.72 -15.33 2.56
N PRO A 61 4.86 -15.15 1.24
CA PRO A 61 5.43 -13.94 0.68
C PRO A 61 4.70 -12.73 1.26
N PRO A 62 5.42 -11.69 1.68
CA PRO A 62 4.81 -10.55 2.34
C PRO A 62 3.71 -10.00 1.43
N VAL A 63 2.58 -9.67 2.04
CA VAL A 63 1.36 -9.26 1.31
C VAL A 63 1.65 -8.10 0.33
N ALA A 64 2.65 -7.27 0.60
CA ALA A 64 3.13 -6.23 -0.31
C ALA A 64 3.62 -6.76 -1.67
N GLU A 65 4.32 -7.89 -1.70
CA GLU A 65 4.79 -8.55 -2.92
C GLU A 65 3.63 -9.19 -3.68
N VAL A 66 2.71 -9.85 -2.97
CA VAL A 66 1.50 -10.45 -3.57
C VAL A 66 0.59 -9.37 -4.17
N LEU A 67 0.41 -8.26 -3.45
CA LEU A 67 -0.38 -7.13 -3.94
C LEU A 67 0.33 -6.40 -5.08
N ALA A 68 1.66 -6.37 -5.15
CA ALA A 68 2.37 -5.81 -6.30
C ALA A 68 2.10 -6.62 -7.58
N VAL A 69 2.10 -7.95 -7.46
CA VAL A 69 1.77 -8.89 -8.55
C VAL A 69 0.31 -8.72 -9.00
N TYR A 70 -0.64 -8.67 -8.06
CA TYR A 70 -2.07 -8.54 -8.38
C TYR A 70 -2.52 -7.13 -8.77
N ALA A 71 -1.83 -6.09 -8.29
CA ALA A 71 -2.19 -4.71 -8.65
C ALA A 71 -1.69 -4.30 -10.04
N GLY A 72 -0.97 -5.16 -10.77
CA GLY A 72 -0.33 -4.79 -12.04
C GLY A 72 0.65 -3.62 -11.89
N ARG A 73 1.15 -3.39 -10.66
CA ARG A 73 1.84 -2.17 -10.23
C ARG A 73 3.26 -2.49 -9.80
N VAL A 74 4.09 -2.90 -10.75
CA VAL A 74 5.39 -2.24 -10.83
C VAL A 74 5.09 -0.85 -11.42
N LYS A 75 4.62 0.08 -10.59
CA LYS A 75 4.61 1.50 -10.98
C LYS A 75 6.07 1.87 -11.17
N ASP A 76 6.52 1.85 -12.42
CA ASP A 76 7.88 2.20 -12.82
C ASP A 76 8.35 3.43 -12.03
N THR A 77 9.26 3.20 -11.09
CA THR A 77 9.76 4.22 -10.17
C THR A 77 10.41 5.35 -10.95
N ALA A 78 11.02 5.06 -12.11
CA ALA A 78 11.58 6.08 -12.99
C ALA A 78 10.48 6.97 -13.59
N THR A 79 9.36 6.39 -14.01
CA THR A 79 8.20 7.17 -14.49
C THR A 79 7.56 8.00 -13.38
N ALA A 80 7.45 7.45 -12.16
CA ALA A 80 6.96 8.19 -11.00
C ALA A 80 7.88 9.38 -10.66
N MET A 81 9.21 9.18 -10.65
CA MET A 81 10.18 10.25 -10.43
C MET A 81 10.12 11.32 -11.52
N ARG A 82 10.02 10.93 -12.80
CA ARG A 82 9.87 11.86 -13.93
C ARG A 82 8.58 12.68 -13.80
N GLY A 83 7.47 12.04 -13.43
CA GLY A 83 6.20 12.72 -13.16
C GLY A 83 6.34 13.73 -12.03
N ALA A 84 6.95 13.33 -10.90
CA ALA A 84 7.19 14.21 -9.77
C ALA A 84 8.09 15.40 -10.13
N ALA A 85 9.13 15.20 -10.97
CA ALA A 85 9.99 16.27 -11.45
C ALA A 85 9.21 17.30 -12.28
N ARG A 86 8.35 16.85 -13.21
CA ARG A 86 7.50 17.75 -14.02
C ARG A 86 6.53 18.58 -13.16
N VAL A 87 5.95 17.99 -12.12
CA VAL A 87 5.05 18.70 -11.19
C VAL A 87 5.81 19.77 -10.41
N ARG A 88 7.01 19.45 -9.90
CA ARG A 88 7.85 20.43 -9.20
C ARG A 88 8.23 21.60 -10.11
N GLU A 89 8.62 21.29 -11.35
CA GLU A 89 8.97 22.30 -12.35
C GLU A 89 7.77 23.21 -12.69
N SER A 90 6.56 22.64 -12.86
CA SER A 90 5.36 23.44 -13.13
C SER A 90 4.99 24.35 -11.96
N LEU A 91 5.08 23.85 -10.72
CA LEU A 91 4.82 24.65 -9.52
C LEU A 91 5.84 25.79 -9.37
N ASN A 92 7.12 25.53 -9.63
CA ASN A 92 8.15 26.55 -9.57
C ASN A 92 7.95 27.62 -10.64
N ARG A 93 7.56 27.24 -11.87
CA ARG A 93 7.16 28.19 -12.93
C ARG A 93 5.95 29.02 -12.51
N ALA A 94 4.92 28.40 -11.95
CA ALA A 94 3.74 29.12 -11.50
C ALA A 94 4.08 30.13 -10.39
N ARG A 95 4.93 29.73 -9.44
CA ARG A 95 5.41 30.60 -8.36
C ARG A 95 6.24 31.77 -8.88
N SER A 96 7.14 31.57 -9.84
CA SER A 96 7.95 32.65 -10.41
C SER A 96 7.10 33.66 -11.16
N VAL A 97 6.14 33.19 -11.96
CA VAL A 97 5.18 34.08 -12.66
C VAL A 97 4.32 34.86 -11.66
N ALA A 98 3.84 34.22 -10.60
CA ALA A 98 3.09 34.90 -9.55
C ALA A 98 3.93 35.97 -8.84
N ALA A 99 5.20 35.67 -8.54
CA ALA A 99 6.13 36.62 -7.95
C ALA A 99 6.38 37.82 -8.86
N GLN A 100 6.58 37.59 -10.17
CA GLN A 100 6.75 38.65 -11.17
C GLN A 100 5.51 39.55 -11.25
N ARG A 101 4.30 38.97 -11.30
CA ARG A 101 3.05 39.74 -11.30
C ARG A 101 2.93 40.61 -10.06
N LYS A 102 3.24 40.06 -8.89
CA LYS A 102 3.21 40.80 -7.63
C LYS A 102 4.24 41.94 -7.60
N ALA A 103 5.43 41.70 -8.14
CA ALA A 103 6.47 42.72 -8.26
C ALA A 103 6.04 43.85 -9.21
N ALA A 104 5.48 43.52 -10.38
CA ALA A 104 4.94 44.49 -11.33
C ALA A 104 3.79 45.32 -10.74
N GLN A 105 2.85 44.67 -10.03
CA GLN A 105 1.77 45.38 -9.32
C GLN A 105 2.32 46.32 -8.25
N LYS A 106 3.33 45.89 -7.50
CA LYS A 106 3.98 46.73 -6.49
C LYS A 106 4.69 47.93 -7.14
N ALA A 107 5.42 47.71 -8.23
CA ALA A 107 6.06 48.79 -8.99
C ALA A 107 5.04 49.80 -9.52
N ALA A 108 3.94 49.34 -10.14
CA ALA A 108 2.87 50.21 -10.64
C ALA A 108 2.15 51.01 -9.53
N ARG A 109 2.08 50.48 -8.32
CA ARG A 109 1.56 51.22 -7.15
C ARG A 109 2.54 52.26 -6.62
N HIS A 110 3.84 52.03 -6.80
CA HIS A 110 4.89 52.91 -6.31
C HIS A 110 5.37 53.93 -7.33
N THR A 111 4.93 53.89 -8.60
CA THR A 111 5.14 55.01 -9.52
C THR A 111 4.34 56.20 -8.99
N PRO A 112 4.98 57.24 -8.43
CA PRO A 112 4.24 58.42 -8.01
C PRO A 112 3.63 59.04 -9.25
N LYS A 113 2.34 59.35 -9.18
CA LYS A 113 1.67 60.12 -10.21
C LYS A 113 2.24 61.53 -10.17
N SER A 114 3.27 61.78 -10.97
CA SER A 114 3.79 63.12 -11.23
C SER A 114 2.65 63.98 -11.77
N ALA A 115 2.58 65.22 -11.25
CA ALA A 115 1.55 66.24 -11.43
C ALA A 115 1.04 66.41 -12.87
#